data_AF-A0A8I2YJ37-F1
#
_entry.id   AF-A0A8I2YJ37-F1
#
_cell.length_a   1.000
_cell.length_b   1.000
_cell.length_c   1.000
_cell.angle_alpha   90.00
_cell.angle_beta   90.00
_cell.angle_gamma   90.00
#
_symmetry.space_group_name_H-M   'P 1'
#
loop_
_entity.id
_entity.type
_entity.pdbx_description
1 polymer ?
#
loop_
_entity_poly.entity_id
_entity_poly.type
_entity_poly.pdbx_seq_one_letter_code
_entity_poly.pdbx_strand_id
1 'polypeptide(L)' 'MEIVPVIGKFHLSAHKPYCFPIFSLMFLQGAGHVDGEILETLWAPFNKVSPSARSMTLAHHQELYDDHMRDSN' A
#
# COMPACT_ATOMS: atom_id res chain seq x y z
N MET A 1 8.11 33.11 -2.66
CA MET A 1 7.99 31.64 -2.54
C MET A 1 7.03 31.41 -1.40
N GLU A 2 5.89 30.77 -1.66
CA GLU A 2 4.88 30.48 -0.65
C GLU A 2 5.18 29.12 -0.02
N ILE A 3 5.08 29.01 1.30
CA ILE A 3 5.33 27.77 2.04
C ILE A 3 3.99 27.18 2.45
N VAL A 4 3.72 25.95 2.02
CA VAL A 4 2.51 25.21 2.42
C VAL A 4 2.88 24.20 3.52
N PRO A 5 2.35 24.33 4.75
CA PRO A 5 2.61 23.38 5.82
C PRO A 5 1.82 22.09 5.60
N VAL A 6 2.49 20.95 5.74
CA VAL A 6 1.90 19.61 5.62
C VAL A 6 2.43 18.69 6.71
N ILE A 7 1.65 17.65 7.05
CA ILE A 7 2.00 16.65 8.06
C ILE A 7 1.99 15.27 7.37
N GLY A 8 3.00 14.45 7.64
CA GLY A 8 3.07 13.09 7.12
C GLY A 8 1.87 12.26 7.57
N LYS A 9 1.31 11.45 6.65
CA LYS A 9 0.03 10.73 6.85
C LYS A 9 -0.05 10.00 8.19
N PHE A 10 1.00 9.26 8.56
CA PHE A 10 1.07 8.51 9.82
C PHE A 10 0.99 9.40 11.06
N HIS A 11 1.63 10.57 11.04
CA HIS A 11 1.52 11.54 12.14
C HIS A 11 0.17 12.26 12.11
N LEU A 12 -0.35 12.61 10.92
CA LEU A 12 -1.61 13.31 10.78
C LEU A 12 -2.80 12.48 11.28
N SER A 13 -2.77 11.16 11.14
CA SER A 13 -3.83 10.28 11.68
C SER A 13 -3.92 10.30 13.21
N ALA A 14 -2.85 10.69 13.91
CA ALA A 14 -2.85 10.85 15.36
C ALA A 14 -3.29 12.25 15.83
N HIS A 15 -3.57 13.18 14.90
CA HIS A 15 -4.05 14.53 15.22
C HIS A 15 -5.57 14.62 15.35
N LYS A 16 -6.06 15.80 15.76
CA LYS A 16 -7.50 16.11 15.80
C LYS A 16 -8.10 16.07 14.38
N PRO A 17 -9.35 15.62 14.20
CA PRO A 17 -9.96 15.44 12.87
C PRO A 17 -9.94 16.68 11.97
N TYR A 18 -10.08 17.89 12.53
CA TYR A 18 -10.06 19.12 11.75
C TYR A 18 -8.71 19.41 11.07
N CYS A 19 -7.61 18.79 11.53
CA CYS A 19 -6.29 18.94 10.93
C CYS A 19 -6.21 18.24 9.56
N PHE A 20 -7.04 17.22 9.33
CA PHE A 20 -6.98 16.41 8.11
C PHE A 20 -7.15 17.22 6.82
N PRO A 21 -8.22 18.00 6.62
CA PRO A 21 -8.37 18.80 5.38
C PRO A 21 -7.34 19.92 5.23
N ILE A 22 -6.63 20.31 6.31
CA ILE A 22 -5.71 21.46 6.31
C ILE A 22 -4.27 21.03 5.99
N PHE A 23 -3.81 19.93 6.60
CA PHE A 23 -2.41 19.53 6.56
C PHE A 23 -2.15 18.24 5.79
N SER A 24 -3.19 17.62 5.22
CA SER A 24 -3.03 16.37 4.48
C SER A 24 -2.32 16.60 3.15
N LEU A 25 -1.25 15.81 2.96
CA LEU A 25 -0.58 15.66 1.67
C LEU A 25 -1.54 15.17 0.57
N MET A 26 -2.71 14.63 0.91
CA MET A 26 -3.69 14.17 -0.09
C MET A 26 -4.29 15.29 -0.92
N PHE A 27 -4.29 16.53 -0.42
CA PHE A 27 -4.85 17.69 -1.09
C PHE A 27 -3.77 18.62 -1.67
N LEU A 28 -2.49 18.30 -1.46
CA LEU A 28 -1.37 19.10 -1.97
C LEU A 28 -1.06 18.72 -3.42
N GLN A 29 -1.16 19.70 -4.33
CA GLN A 29 -0.80 19.48 -5.73
C GLN A 29 0.68 19.09 -5.87
N GLY A 30 0.95 18.04 -6.64
CA GLY A 30 2.30 17.51 -6.83
C GLY A 30 2.78 16.57 -5.74
N ALA A 31 1.99 16.35 -4.67
CA ALA A 31 2.30 15.32 -3.70
C ALA A 31 2.01 13.92 -4.27
N GLY A 32 3.02 13.06 -4.22
CA GLY A 32 2.87 11.65 -4.59
C GLY A 32 1.97 10.91 -3.60
N HIS A 33 1.09 10.06 -4.13
CA HIS A 33 0.35 9.10 -3.34
C HIS A 33 1.07 7.75 -3.45
N VAL A 34 1.71 7.34 -2.37
CA VAL A 34 2.30 6.02 -2.23
C VAL A 34 1.50 5.24 -1.19
N ASP A 35 1.24 3.98 -1.49
CA ASP A 35 0.84 3.02 -0.49
C ASP A 35 2.10 2.56 0.27
N GLY A 36 2.13 2.78 1.58
CA GLY A 36 3.26 2.41 2.43
C GLY A 36 3.26 0.93 2.80
N GLU A 37 2.14 0.24 2.62
CA GLU A 37 1.89 -1.12 3.08
C GLU A 37 1.20 -1.95 1.98
N ILE A 38 1.62 -1.77 0.72
CA ILE A 38 1.02 -2.47 -0.42
C ILE A 38 1.02 -3.99 -0.21
N LEU A 39 2.07 -4.54 0.41
CA LEU A 39 2.17 -5.95 0.77
C LEU A 39 1.05 -6.40 1.73
N GLU A 40 0.65 -5.55 2.68
CA GLU A 40 -0.38 -5.89 3.66
C GLU A 40 -1.77 -5.85 3.04
N THR A 41 -2.05 -4.84 2.21
CA THR A 41 -3.30 -4.74 1.44
C THR A 41 -3.49 -5.96 0.53
N LEU A 42 -2.41 -6.47 -0.07
CA LEU A 42 -2.43 -7.61 -0.98
C LEU A 42 -2.39 -8.98 -0.30
N TRP A 43 -2.06 -9.05 0.98
CA TRP A 43 -1.96 -10.31 1.70
C TRP A 43 -3.28 -11.10 1.68
N ALA A 44 -4.39 -10.42 1.99
CA ALA A 44 -5.71 -11.06 2.07
C ALA A 44 -6.16 -11.69 0.73
N PRO A 45 -6.08 -11.02 -0.42
CA PRO A 45 -6.36 -11.66 -1.70
C PRO A 45 -5.35 -12.75 -2.05
N PHE A 46 -4.07 -12.59 -1.72
CA PHE A 46 -3.02 -13.56 -2.01
C PHE A 46 -3.17 -14.88 -1.22
N ASN A 47 -3.71 -14.84 0.00
CA ASN A 47 -3.98 -16.04 0.79
C ASN A 47 -4.88 -17.08 0.07
N LYS A 48 -5.64 -16.67 -0.95
CA LYS A 48 -6.50 -17.57 -1.73
C LYS A 48 -5.72 -18.58 -2.57
N VAL A 49 -4.50 -18.24 -2.99
CA VAL A 49 -3.64 -19.12 -3.81
C VAL A 49 -2.72 -20.02 -2.97
N SER A 50 -2.47 -19.68 -1.70
CA SER A 50 -1.61 -20.45 -0.80
C SER A 50 -1.99 -21.94 -0.65
N PRO A 51 -3.29 -22.34 -0.61
CA PRO A 51 -3.64 -23.76 -0.52
C PRO A 51 -3.27 -24.57 -1.77
N SER A 52 -3.43 -24.01 -2.97
CA SER A 52 -3.06 -24.69 -4.22
C SER A 52 -1.54 -24.79 -4.40
N ALA A 53 -0.79 -23.86 -3.82
CA ALA A 53 0.66 -23.84 -3.85
C ALA A 53 1.34 -24.92 -2.99
N ARG A 54 0.64 -25.45 -1.98
CA ARG A 54 1.24 -26.26 -0.90
C ARG A 54 1.95 -27.54 -1.38
N SER A 55 1.43 -28.18 -2.42
CA SER A 55 1.96 -29.45 -2.94
C SER A 55 2.80 -29.28 -4.22
N MET A 56 3.13 -28.04 -4.58
CA MET A 56 3.92 -27.75 -5.77
C MET A 56 5.42 -27.96 -5.52
N THR A 57 6.17 -28.19 -6.59
CA THR A 57 7.64 -28.12 -6.54
C THR A 57 8.07 -26.67 -6.31
N LEU A 58 9.29 -26.46 -5.81
CA LEU A 58 9.80 -25.11 -5.52
C LEU A 58 9.73 -24.18 -6.75
N ALA A 59 10.08 -24.70 -7.94
CA ALA A 59 10.04 -23.92 -9.17
C ALA A 59 8.62 -23.49 -9.53
N HIS A 60 7.67 -24.43 -9.51
CA HIS A 60 6.27 -24.14 -9.84
C HIS A 60 5.62 -23.24 -8.78
N HIS A 61 5.99 -23.41 -7.51
CA HIS A 61 5.54 -22.56 -6.41
C HIS A 61 5.92 -21.09 -6.63
N GLN A 62 7.16 -20.84 -7.06
CA GLN A 62 7.63 -19.50 -7.40
C GLN A 62 6.88 -18.92 -8.61
N GLU A 63 6.74 -19.69 -9.70
CA GLU A 63 6.04 -19.25 -10.91
C GLU A 63 4.59 -18.86 -10.63
N LEU A 64 3.88 -19.67 -9.84
CA LEU A 64 2.50 -19.41 -9.43
C LEU A 64 2.40 -18.07 -8.67
N TYR A 65 3.28 -17.88 -7.68
CA TYR A 65 3.28 -16.66 -6.89
C TYR A 65 3.63 -15.43 -7.72
N ASP A 66 4.62 -15.54 -8.61
CA ASP A 66 4.99 -14.45 -9.51
C ASP A 66 3.84 -14.07 -10.46
N ASP A 67 3.11 -15.05 -11.00
CA ASP A 67 1.92 -14.82 -11.83
C ASP A 67 0.82 -14.06 -11.06
N HIS A 68 0.53 -14.49 -9.84
CA HIS A 68 -0.48 -13.85 -8.98
C HIS A 68 -0.06 -12.49 -8.42
N MET A 69 1.24 -12.17 -8.39
CA MET A 69 1.75 -10.87 -7.93
C MET A 69 2.02 -9.89 -9.07
N ARG A 70 1.96 -10.33 -10.33
CA ARG A 70 2.41 -9.54 -11.49
C ARG A 70 1.68 -8.22 -11.68
N ASP A 71 0.39 -8.20 -11.37
CA ASP A 71 -0.52 -7.04 -11.56
C ASP A 71 -0.89 -6.36 -10.23
N SER A 72 -0.02 -6.47 -9.23
CA SER A 72 -0.27 -5.97 -7.87
C SER A 72 0.25 -4.54 -7.61
N ASN A 73 0.41 -3.72 -8.66
CA ASN A 73 0.98 -2.36 -8.58
C ASN A 73 0.03 -1.29 -9.15
#